data_AF-A0A7S1SPL8-F1
#
_entry.id   AF-A0A7S1SPL8-F1
#
_cell.length_a   1.000
_cell.length_b   1.000
_cell.length_c   1.000
_cell.angle_alpha   90.00
_cell.angle_beta   90.00
_cell.angle_gamma   90.00
#
_symmetry.space_group_name_H-M   'P 1'
#
loop_
_entity.id
_entity.type
_entity.pdbx_description
1 polymer ?
#
loop_
_entity_poly.entity_id
_entity_poly.type
_entity_poly.pdbx_seq_one_letter_code
_entity_poly.pdbx_strand_id
1 'polypeptide(L)'
;GEGEVEQPPEYAEAPVRLLSCDGCGRSFNEKALARHSKICAKVFQEKRRPMDISEQRVGGTEAAKHYRGSGAEVKPSPIKQAAMEWQQAGARAHTGGASRPQQQRPPPPHQQQEQQRKPRAYSASQYEDEDRGR
;
A
#
# COMPACT_ATOMS: atom_id res chain seq x y z
N GLY A 1 52.98 -11.46 1.16
CA GLY A 1 52.81 -10.38 2.14
C GLY A 1 51.38 -9.92 2.06
N GLU A 2 50.47 -10.88 2.21
CA GLU A 2 49.04 -10.69 2.27
C GLU A 2 48.68 -9.83 3.50
N GLY A 3 47.98 -8.72 3.24
CA GLY A 3 47.41 -7.90 4.29
C GLY A 3 46.19 -8.60 4.87
N GLU A 4 46.31 -9.05 6.11
CA GLU A 4 45.22 -9.51 6.94
C GLU A 4 44.35 -8.29 7.30
N VAL A 5 43.23 -8.13 6.57
CA VAL A 5 42.16 -7.22 6.96
C VAL A 5 41.47 -7.83 8.18
N GLU A 6 41.93 -7.41 9.36
CA GLU A 6 41.23 -7.59 10.62
C GLU A 6 39.85 -6.94 10.47
N GLN A 7 38.84 -7.77 10.23
CA GLN A 7 37.45 -7.35 10.24
C GLN A 7 37.13 -6.89 11.67
N PRO A 8 36.75 -5.61 11.87
CA PRO A 8 36.30 -5.12 13.17
C PRO A 8 35.17 -6.02 13.65
N PRO A 9 35.07 -6.34 14.97
CA PRO A 9 34.08 -7.26 15.50
C PRO A 9 32.70 -6.87 15.00
N GLU A 10 32.30 -7.64 14.00
CA GLU A 10 31.01 -7.68 13.36
C GLU A 10 29.98 -7.81 14.48
N TYR A 11 29.19 -6.75 14.67
CA TYR A 11 27.85 -6.81 15.24
C TYR A 11 27.67 -7.93 16.27
N ALA A 12 28.18 -7.75 17.50
CA ALA A 12 27.73 -8.57 18.62
C ALA A 12 26.25 -8.25 18.83
N GLU A 13 25.40 -8.91 18.04
CA GLU A 13 23.96 -8.83 18.04
C GLU A 13 23.48 -9.51 19.31
N ALA A 14 23.66 -8.80 20.43
CA ALA A 14 23.03 -9.17 21.69
C ALA A 14 21.54 -9.32 21.38
N PRO A 15 20.93 -10.49 21.61
CA PRO A 15 19.54 -10.72 21.25
C PRO A 15 18.68 -9.73 22.02
N VAL A 16 18.22 -8.69 21.32
CA VAL A 16 17.39 -7.67 21.93
C VAL A 16 16.04 -8.32 22.17
N ARG A 17 15.64 -8.44 23.44
CA ARG A 17 14.33 -9.00 23.80
C ARG A 17 13.24 -8.07 23.28
N LEU A 18 12.58 -8.50 22.21
CA LEU A 18 11.41 -7.82 21.66
C LEU A 18 10.15 -8.40 22.30
N LEU A 19 9.37 -7.52 22.93
CA LEU A 19 8.11 -7.83 23.59
C LEU A 19 6.94 -7.40 22.69
N SER A 20 5.91 -8.22 22.57
CA SER A 20 4.70 -7.89 21.80
C SER A 20 3.74 -7.00 22.60
N CYS A 21 3.09 -6.05 21.93
CA CYS A 21 2.03 -5.23 22.54
C CYS A 21 0.65 -5.89 22.41
N ASP A 22 -0.09 -6.02 23.51
CA ASP A 22 -1.42 -6.64 23.53
C ASP A 22 -2.48 -5.91 22.69
N GLY A 23 -2.34 -4.59 22.52
CA GLY A 23 -3.32 -3.78 21.80
C GLY A 23 -3.21 -3.85 20.28
N CYS A 24 -2.01 -4.06 19.73
CA CYS A 24 -1.78 -4.04 18.28
C CYS A 24 -0.90 -5.18 17.74
N GLY A 25 -0.37 -6.06 18.59
CA GLY A 25 0.44 -7.22 18.21
C GLY A 25 1.85 -6.91 17.72
N ARG A 26 2.29 -5.65 17.70
CA ARG A 26 3.63 -5.25 17.24
C ARG A 26 4.69 -5.49 18.32
N SER A 27 5.89 -5.87 17.92
CA SER A 27 7.01 -6.20 18.81
C SER A 27 7.97 -5.02 18.98
N PHE A 28 8.40 -4.74 20.22
CA PHE A 28 9.25 -3.60 20.57
C PHE A 28 10.25 -3.96 21.66
N ASN A 29 11.36 -3.21 21.73
CA ASN A 29 12.28 -3.25 22.88
C ASN A 29 11.58 -2.69 24.13
N GLU A 30 12.02 -3.09 25.33
CA GLU A 30 11.42 -2.70 26.62
C GLU A 30 11.14 -1.19 26.75
N LYS A 31 12.13 -0.35 26.43
CA LYS A 31 12.02 1.12 26.49
C LYS A 31 10.99 1.68 25.50
N ALA A 32 10.87 1.06 24.33
CA ALA A 32 9.92 1.48 23.29
C ALA A 32 8.51 0.98 23.62
N LEU A 33 8.38 -0.25 24.13
CA LEU A 33 7.12 -0.83 24.55
C LEU A 33 6.45 0.03 25.63
N ALA A 34 7.20 0.51 26.62
CA ALA A 34 6.67 1.35 27.70
C ALA A 34 6.03 2.68 27.22
N ARG A 35 6.53 3.24 26.10
CA ARG A 35 5.95 4.43 25.46
C ARG A 35 4.81 4.04 24.53
N HIS A 36 5.01 2.97 23.77
CA HIS A 36 4.04 2.43 22.83
C HIS A 36 2.74 2.04 23.52
N SER A 37 2.79 1.32 24.64
CA SER A 37 1.60 0.82 25.35
C SER A 37 0.60 1.93 25.70
N LYS A 38 1.11 3.06 26.20
CA LYS A 38 0.30 4.25 26.56
C LYS A 38 -0.42 4.87 25.37
N ILE A 39 0.21 4.88 24.19
CA ILE A 39 -0.36 5.46 22.97
C ILE A 39 -1.29 4.45 22.29
N CYS A 40 -0.84 3.20 22.23
CA CYS A 40 -1.55 2.08 21.63
C CYS A 40 -2.93 1.88 22.26
N ALA A 41 -3.02 1.87 23.60
CA ALA A 41 -4.29 1.82 24.30
C ALA A 41 -5.25 2.93 23.83
N LYS A 42 -4.75 4.16 23.72
CA LYS A 42 -5.57 5.28 23.28
C LYS A 42 -6.03 5.17 21.82
N VAL A 43 -5.21 4.59 20.94
CA VAL A 43 -5.53 4.53 19.50
C VAL A 43 -6.42 3.34 19.17
N PHE A 44 -6.15 2.18 19.78
CA PHE A 44 -6.76 0.91 19.41
C PHE A 44 -7.81 0.40 20.40
N GLN A 45 -7.67 0.72 21.70
CA GLN A 45 -8.62 0.25 22.72
C GLN A 45 -9.72 1.28 23.00
N GLU A 46 -9.40 2.58 22.92
CA GLU A 46 -10.40 3.64 23.05
C GLU A 46 -11.07 3.96 21.71
N LYS A 47 -12.41 4.03 21.69
CA LYS A 47 -13.19 4.41 20.50
C LYS A 47 -13.08 5.93 20.29
N ARG A 48 -12.01 6.38 19.62
CA ARG A 48 -11.83 7.79 19.30
C ARG A 48 -12.87 8.28 18.29
N ARG A 49 -13.21 9.57 18.40
CA ARG A 49 -14.03 10.26 17.40
C ARG A 49 -13.31 10.20 16.04
N PRO A 50 -14.00 9.81 14.95
CA PRO A 50 -13.42 9.84 13.62
C PRO A 50 -13.03 11.28 13.28
N MET A 51 -11.73 11.52 13.11
CA MET A 51 -11.17 12.80 12.71
C MET A 51 -11.21 12.86 11.19
N ASP A 52 -12.07 13.71 10.64
CA ASP A 52 -12.10 13.96 9.20
C ASP A 52 -11.05 15.00 8.83
N ILE A 53 -9.87 14.53 8.43
CA ILE A 53 -8.77 15.36 7.90
C ILE A 53 -8.93 15.71 6.42
N SER A 54 -10.08 15.36 5.83
CA SER A 54 -10.38 15.59 4.42
C SER A 54 -10.37 17.08 4.09
N GLU A 55 -10.88 17.93 4.99
CA GLU A 55 -10.81 19.39 4.84
C GLU A 55 -9.37 19.90 4.81
N GLN A 56 -8.50 19.36 5.66
CA GLN A 56 -7.09 19.75 5.71
C GLN A 56 -6.30 19.30 4.48
N ARG A 57 -6.69 18.18 3.88
CA ARG A 57 -6.12 17.69 2.62
C ARG A 57 -6.57 18.52 1.42
N VAL A 58 -7.82 18.96 1.46
CA VAL A 58 -8.47 19.63 0.34
C VAL A 58 -8.24 21.15 0.38
N GLY A 59 -8.05 21.73 1.56
CA GLY A 59 -7.75 23.14 1.75
C GLY A 59 -6.56 23.59 0.90
N GLY A 60 -6.71 24.70 0.18
CA GLY A 60 -5.67 25.26 -0.69
C GLY A 60 -5.50 24.55 -2.04
N THR A 61 -6.25 23.48 -2.32
CA THR A 61 -6.25 22.81 -3.62
C THR A 61 -7.52 23.12 -4.41
N GLU A 62 -7.46 22.98 -5.74
CA GLU A 62 -8.64 23.10 -6.61
C GLU A 62 -9.75 22.07 -6.30
N ALA A 63 -9.40 20.98 -5.60
CA ALA A 63 -10.35 20.00 -5.11
C ALA A 63 -11.31 20.58 -4.05
N ALA A 64 -10.98 21.72 -3.41
CA ALA A 64 -11.86 22.40 -2.45
C ALA A 64 -13.21 22.79 -3.04
N LYS A 65 -13.24 23.14 -4.32
CA LYS A 65 -14.48 23.50 -5.03
C LYS A 65 -15.48 22.34 -5.12
N HIS A 66 -14.99 21.11 -5.02
CA HIS A 66 -15.78 19.90 -5.23
C HIS A 66 -16.00 19.09 -3.95
N TYR A 67 -15.39 19.50 -2.83
CA TYR A 67 -15.50 18.81 -1.57
C TYR A 67 -16.82 19.15 -0.86
N ARG A 68 -17.64 18.12 -0.58
CA ARG A 68 -18.98 18.29 0.01
C ARG A 68 -19.03 18.12 1.52
N GLY A 69 -17.88 18.03 2.20
CA GLY A 69 -17.85 17.72 3.63
C GLY A 69 -18.16 16.25 3.93
N SER A 70 -17.68 15.77 5.07
CA SER A 70 -17.87 14.41 5.57
C SER A 70 -19.25 14.17 6.21
N GLY A 71 -20.04 15.23 6.41
CA GLY A 71 -21.38 15.19 7.01
C GLY A 71 -22.53 15.63 6.10
N ALA A 72 -22.28 15.89 4.81
CA ALA A 72 -23.37 16.18 3.89
C ALA A 72 -24.21 14.92 3.67
N GLU A 73 -25.52 15.01 3.92
CA GLU A 73 -26.49 14.00 3.56
C GLU A 73 -26.52 13.82 2.03
N VAL A 74 -25.69 12.91 1.53
CA VAL A 74 -25.68 12.55 0.12
C VAL A 74 -26.85 11.61 -0.11
N LYS A 75 -27.92 12.14 -0.70
CA LYS A 75 -28.99 11.30 -1.28
C LYS A 75 -28.31 10.24 -2.16
N PRO A 76 -28.61 8.94 -1.97
CA PRO A 76 -27.95 7.89 -2.73
C PRO A 76 -28.11 8.19 -4.22
N SER A 77 -27.02 8.13 -4.98
CA SER A 77 -27.06 8.27 -6.43
C SER A 77 -28.07 7.27 -7.02
N PRO A 78 -28.72 7.58 -8.15
CA PRO A 78 -29.62 6.64 -8.84
C PRO A 78 -29.02 5.23 -9.00
N ILE A 79 -27.71 5.12 -9.19
CA ILE A 79 -26.99 3.84 -9.27
C ILE A 79 -27.00 3.09 -7.93
N LYS A 80 -26.84 3.80 -6.81
CA LYS A 80 -26.91 3.21 -5.46
C LYS A 80 -28.34 2.85 -5.07
N GLN A 81 -29.33 3.64 -5.48
CA GLN A 81 -30.74 3.34 -5.27
C GLN A 81 -31.13 2.06 -6.02
N ALA A 82 -30.76 1.96 -7.30
CA ALA A 82 -30.94 0.73 -8.07
C ALA A 82 -30.24 -0.46 -7.39
N ALA A 83 -28.97 -0.33 -6.98
CA ALA A 83 -28.27 -1.42 -6.29
C ALA A 83 -28.97 -1.90 -5.00
N MET A 84 -29.56 -0.99 -4.23
CA MET A 84 -30.34 -1.31 -3.02
C MET A 84 -31.66 -2.01 -3.35
N GLU A 85 -32.35 -1.58 -4.42
CA GLU A 85 -33.57 -2.22 -4.92
C GLU A 85 -33.30 -3.66 -5.37
N TRP A 86 -32.22 -3.88 -6.13
CA TRP A 86 -31.78 -5.22 -6.55
C TRP A 86 -31.39 -6.10 -5.36
N GLN A 87 -30.76 -5.55 -4.33
CA GLN A 87 -30.42 -6.28 -3.09
C GLN A 87 -31.68 -6.73 -2.33
N GLN A 88 -32.72 -5.90 -2.28
CA GLN A 88 -33.98 -6.22 -1.61
C GLN A 88 -34.82 -7.21 -2.42
N ALA A 89 -34.79 -7.13 -3.76
CA ALA A 89 -35.39 -8.11 -4.64
C ALA A 89 -34.70 -9.48 -4.56
N GLY A 90 -33.37 -9.52 -4.42
CA GLY A 90 -32.57 -10.75 -4.25
C GLY A 90 -32.75 -11.42 -2.88
N ALA A 91 -33.23 -10.70 -1.86
CA ALA A 91 -33.45 -11.25 -0.51
C ALA A 91 -34.59 -12.28 -0.45
N ARG A 92 -35.47 -12.33 -1.46
CA ARG A 92 -36.59 -13.29 -1.54
C ARG A 92 -36.18 -14.70 -2.00
N ALA A 93 -34.92 -14.93 -2.35
CA ALA A 93 -34.45 -16.19 -2.96
C ALA A 93 -33.23 -16.83 -2.28
N HIS A 94 -33.07 -16.69 -0.95
CA HIS A 94 -31.92 -17.26 -0.22
C HIS A 94 -32.23 -18.47 0.68
N THR A 95 -33.36 -19.16 0.48
CA THR A 95 -33.46 -20.58 0.85
C THR A 95 -32.75 -21.41 -0.22
N GLY A 96 -31.43 -21.30 -0.29
CA GLY A 96 -30.62 -22.01 -1.29
C GLY A 96 -29.28 -21.34 -1.48
N GLY A 97 -28.29 -21.73 -0.67
CA GLY A 97 -26.92 -21.23 -0.79
C GLY A 97 -26.33 -21.51 -2.16
N ALA A 98 -25.99 -20.46 -2.90
CA ALA A 98 -25.12 -20.53 -4.06
C ALA A 98 -23.84 -19.75 -3.74
N SER A 99 -22.74 -20.48 -3.56
CA SER A 99 -21.40 -19.96 -3.38
C SER A 99 -21.05 -19.01 -4.53
N ARG A 100 -20.79 -17.74 -4.20
CA ARG A 100 -20.39 -16.72 -5.18
C ARG A 100 -19.02 -17.09 -5.76
N PRO A 101 -18.86 -17.29 -7.09
CA PRO A 101 -17.57 -17.68 -7.64
C PRO A 101 -16.56 -16.53 -7.52
N GLN A 102 -15.35 -16.89 -7.08
CA GLN A 102 -14.18 -16.03 -6.96
C GLN A 102 -13.79 -15.49 -8.35
N GLN A 103 -14.33 -14.32 -8.73
CA GLN A 103 -13.89 -13.63 -9.94
C GLN A 103 -12.46 -13.12 -9.72
N GLN A 104 -11.52 -13.67 -10.48
CA GLN A 104 -10.13 -13.23 -10.50
C GLN A 104 -10.09 -11.81 -11.08
N ARG A 105 -9.45 -10.88 -10.36
CA ARG A 105 -9.28 -9.50 -10.86
C ARG A 105 -8.36 -9.53 -12.09
N PRO A 106 -8.69 -8.83 -13.18
CA PRO A 106 -7.82 -8.78 -14.35
C PRO A 106 -6.46 -8.17 -14.00
N PRO A 107 -5.35 -8.65 -14.59
CA PRO A 107 -4.02 -8.12 -14.33
C PRO A 107 -3.87 -6.68 -14.89
N PRO A 108 -3.00 -5.85 -14.28
CA PRO A 108 -2.79 -4.47 -14.71
C PRO A 108 -2.17 -4.39 -16.11
N PRO A 109 -2.49 -3.35 -16.91
CA PRO A 109 -2.17 -3.26 -18.34
C PRO A 109 -0.68 -3.07 -18.68
N HIS A 110 0.23 -3.08 -17.69
CA HIS A 110 1.65 -2.77 -17.91
C HIS A 110 2.44 -3.90 -18.58
N GLN A 111 1.90 -5.12 -18.71
CA GLN A 111 2.67 -6.27 -19.21
C GLN A 111 2.83 -6.33 -20.75
N GLN A 112 2.06 -5.55 -21.52
CA GLN A 112 2.14 -5.61 -22.99
C GLN A 112 3.22 -4.71 -23.60
N GLN A 113 3.75 -3.72 -22.86
CA GLN A 113 4.73 -2.79 -23.43
C GLN A 113 6.17 -3.29 -23.38
N GLU A 114 6.49 -4.22 -22.46
CA GLU A 114 7.83 -4.83 -22.38
C GLU A 114 8.14 -5.75 -23.57
N GLN A 115 7.12 -6.40 -24.15
CA GLN A 115 7.26 -7.29 -25.31
C GLN A 115 7.63 -6.54 -26.60
N GLN A 116 7.45 -5.21 -26.63
CA GLN A 116 7.74 -4.38 -27.80
C GLN A 116 9.09 -3.67 -27.74
N ARG A 117 9.82 -3.77 -26.62
CA ARG A 117 11.19 -3.23 -26.52
C ARG A 117 12.16 -4.22 -27.16
N LYS A 118 12.34 -4.11 -28.47
CA LYS A 118 13.41 -4.80 -29.20
C LYS A 118 14.75 -4.45 -28.55
N PRO A 119 15.65 -5.42 -28.29
CA PRO A 119 17.00 -5.09 -27.83
C PRO A 119 17.68 -4.28 -28.94
N ARG A 120 18.14 -3.07 -28.58
CA ARG A 120 18.95 -2.25 -29.46
C ARG A 120 20.30 -2.94 -29.60
N ALA A 121 20.47 -3.72 -30.68
CA ALA A 121 21.74 -4.36 -30.98
C ALA A 121 22.82 -3.27 -31.12
N TYR A 122 23.78 -3.28 -30.22
CA TYR A 122 25.01 -2.50 -30.35
C TYR A 122 25.85 -3.18 -31.42
N SER A 123 25.84 -2.65 -32.64
CA SER A 123 26.64 -3.15 -33.74
C SER A 123 28.12 -2.86 -33.47
N ALA A 124 28.90 -3.90 -33.19
CA ALA A 124 30.35 -3.83 -32.96
C ALA A 124 31.18 -3.61 -34.25
N SER A 125 30.63 -2.94 -35.26
CA SER A 125 31.31 -2.64 -36.53
C SER A 125 31.73 -1.18 -36.68
N GLN A 126 31.55 -0.37 -35.64
CA GLN A 126 31.88 1.07 -35.66
C GLN A 126 33.33 1.39 -35.27
N TYR A 127 34.21 0.39 -35.09
CA TYR A 127 35.58 0.61 -34.60
C TYR A 127 36.67 -0.06 -35.45
N GLU A 128 36.57 0.05 -36.77
CA GLU A 128 37.65 -0.37 -37.69
C GLU A 128 37.70 0.60 -38.89
N ASP A 129 37.96 1.90 -38.71
CA ASP A 129 38.37 2.78 -39.83
C ASP A 129 39.08 4.09 -39.40
N GLU A 130 39.97 4.07 -38.41
CA GLU A 130 40.84 5.24 -38.10
C GLU A 130 42.32 4.86 -37.99
N ASP A 131 42.82 4.00 -38.88
CA ASP A 131 44.28 3.76 -39.04
C ASP A 131 44.68 3.61 -40.51
N ARG A 132 44.17 4.54 -41.34
CA ARG A 132 44.67 4.72 -42.71
C ARG A 132 44.85 6.21 -43.02
N GLY A 133 45.85 6.81 -42.37
CA GLY A 133 46.54 7.99 -42.88
C GLY A 133 46.68 9.16 -41.91
N ARG A 134 47.69 9.13 -41.05
CA ARG A 134 48.73 10.17 -40.95
C ARG A 134 49.90 9.74 -40.08
#